data_AF-A0A3M1KJ30-F1
#
_entry.id   AF-A0A3M1KJ30-F1
#
_cell.length_a   1.000
_cell.length_b   1.000
_cell.length_c   1.000
_cell.angle_alpha   90.00
_cell.angle_beta   90.00
_cell.angle_gamma   90.00
#
_symmetry.space_group_name_H-M   'P 1'
#
loop_
_entity.id
_entity.type
_entity.pdbx_description
1 polymer ?
#
loop_
_entity_poly.entity_id
_entity_poly.type
_entity_poly.pdbx_seq_one_letter_code
_entity_poly.pdbx_strand_id
1 'polypeptide(L)'
;MSDPATAAPSFVRHGAVYAFTALLGKAAGLVAIPVLTRLMAPDDYGTYQVVLTYAQIGAVILTGNMYGAISRYYFDDRPDFNQFLSNSLAATAILLALSATALLLSQRWWSGWFSFPKQYAPLILVGVAAHTVFAIYRHTTTARRASSEAFRIEVARDYLALL
;
A
#
# COMPACT_ATOMS: atom_id res chain seq x y z
N MET A 1 32.35 -13.71 -19.28
CA MET A 1 31.23 -14.57 -19.70
C MET A 1 30.98 -15.53 -18.54
N SER A 2 30.07 -15.17 -17.62
CA SER A 2 29.83 -15.90 -16.36
C SER A 2 28.99 -17.15 -16.63
N ASP A 3 29.41 -18.28 -16.06
CA ASP A 3 28.83 -19.62 -16.25
C ASP A 3 27.35 -19.70 -15.77
N PRO A 4 26.40 -20.06 -16.66
CA PRO A 4 24.96 -20.11 -16.34
C PRO A 4 24.60 -21.14 -15.26
N ALA A 5 25.46 -22.12 -14.96
CA ALA A 5 25.19 -23.14 -13.95
C ALA A 5 25.23 -22.61 -12.50
N THR A 6 25.92 -21.50 -12.25
CA THR A 6 26.05 -20.91 -10.89
C THR A 6 24.90 -19.99 -10.49
N ALA A 7 24.06 -19.56 -11.44
CA ALA A 7 22.96 -18.62 -11.21
C ALA A 7 21.62 -19.28 -10.83
N ALA A 8 21.39 -20.54 -11.22
CA ALA A 8 20.13 -21.24 -10.98
C ALA A 8 19.82 -21.53 -9.49
N PRO A 9 20.78 -21.96 -8.64
CA PRO A 9 20.50 -22.28 -7.24
C PRO A 9 20.15 -21.05 -6.40
N SER A 10 20.78 -19.90 -6.69
CA SER A 10 20.51 -18.63 -6.01
C SER A 10 19.15 -18.07 -6.41
N PHE A 11 18.79 -18.12 -7.69
CA PHE A 11 17.48 -17.67 -8.19
C PHE A 11 16.31 -18.44 -7.55
N VAL A 12 16.38 -19.78 -7.52
CA VAL A 12 15.33 -20.61 -6.91
C VAL A 12 15.21 -20.34 -5.41
N ARG A 13 16.34 -20.19 -4.70
CA ARG A 13 16.34 -19.85 -3.28
C ARG A 13 15.73 -18.48 -3.00
N HIS A 14 16.09 -17.45 -3.78
CA HIS A 14 15.50 -16.13 -3.65
C HIS A 14 14.00 -16.14 -3.97
N GLY A 15 13.59 -16.82 -5.05
CA GLY A 15 12.18 -16.99 -5.41
C GLY A 15 11.37 -17.69 -4.33
N ALA A 16 11.91 -18.75 -3.72
CA ALA A 16 11.27 -19.48 -2.62
C ALA A 16 11.08 -18.61 -1.38
N VAL A 17 12.08 -17.79 -1.02
CA VAL A 17 11.97 -16.84 0.09
C VAL A 17 10.90 -15.79 -0.18
N TYR A 18 10.86 -15.19 -1.37
CA TYR A 18 9.81 -14.24 -1.76
C TYR A 18 8.41 -14.86 -1.75
N ALA A 19 8.28 -16.09 -2.26
CA ALA A 19 7.00 -16.81 -2.24
C ALA A 19 6.56 -17.10 -0.79
N PHE A 20 7.49 -17.49 0.07
CA PHE A 20 7.22 -17.78 1.47
C PHE A 20 6.80 -16.53 2.25
N THR A 21 7.46 -15.38 2.04
CA THR A 21 7.06 -14.11 2.68
C THR A 21 5.71 -13.63 2.18
N ALA A 22 5.43 -13.75 0.89
CA ALA A 22 4.12 -13.43 0.34
C ALA A 22 3.01 -14.34 0.91
N LEU A 23 3.31 -15.63 1.09
CA LEU A 23 2.38 -16.59 1.69
C LEU A 23 2.09 -16.27 3.15
N LEU A 24 3.12 -15.94 3.94
CA LEU A 24 2.98 -15.53 5.34
C LEU A 24 2.08 -14.30 5.48
N GLY A 25 2.30 -13.26 4.67
CA GLY A 25 1.45 -12.06 4.69
C GLY A 25 -0.03 -12.37 4.37
N LYS A 26 -0.28 -13.27 3.41
CA LYS A 26 -1.64 -13.73 3.10
C LYS A 26 -2.24 -14.58 4.23
N ALA A 27 -1.45 -15.44 4.85
CA ALA A 27 -1.89 -16.27 5.97
C ALA A 27 -2.26 -15.42 7.18
N ALA A 28 -1.49 -14.38 7.49
CA ALA A 28 -1.82 -13.40 8.54
C ALA A 28 -3.17 -12.71 8.24
N GLY A 29 -3.40 -12.28 6.99
CA GLY A 29 -4.69 -11.74 6.56
C GLY A 29 -5.85 -12.73 6.71
N LEU A 30 -5.61 -14.01 6.39
CA LEU A 30 -6.61 -15.08 6.54
C LEU A 30 -6.98 -15.31 8.00
N VAL A 31 -6.01 -15.26 8.92
CA VAL A 31 -6.23 -15.39 10.37
C VAL A 31 -6.88 -14.13 10.96
N ALA A 32 -6.59 -12.95 10.42
CA ALA A 32 -7.20 -11.70 10.85
C ALA A 32 -8.72 -11.70 10.62
N ILE A 33 -9.24 -12.36 9.58
CA ILE A 33 -10.68 -12.42 9.30
C ILE A 33 -11.49 -13.04 10.46
N PRO A 34 -11.23 -14.29 10.92
CA PRO A 34 -11.96 -14.89 12.04
C PRO A 34 -11.74 -14.14 13.37
N VAL A 35 -10.60 -13.48 13.55
CA VAL A 35 -10.34 -12.64 14.74
C VAL A 35 -11.21 -11.38 14.70
N LEU A 36 -11.20 -10.64 13.60
CA LEU A 36 -11.98 -9.42 13.42
C LEU A 36 -13.49 -9.70 13.44
N THR A 37 -13.94 -10.80 12.85
CA THR A 37 -15.37 -11.18 12.86
C THR A 37 -15.86 -11.66 14.23
N ARG A 38 -14.97 -12.05 15.16
CA ARG A 38 -15.33 -12.29 16.57
C ARG A 38 -15.33 -11.01 17.40
N LEU A 39 -14.47 -10.05 17.06
CA LEU A 39 -14.32 -8.78 17.78
C LEU A 39 -15.35 -7.73 17.35
N MET A 40 -15.86 -7.81 16.12
CA MET A 40 -16.79 -6.84 15.52
C MET A 40 -18.12 -7.50 15.17
N ALA A 41 -19.21 -6.73 15.24
CA ALA A 41 -20.47 -7.15 14.66
C ALA A 41 -20.33 -7.34 13.14
N PRO A 42 -21.04 -8.29 12.51
CA PRO A 42 -20.94 -8.54 11.07
C PRO A 42 -21.16 -7.30 10.20
N ASP A 43 -22.09 -6.43 10.61
CA ASP A 43 -22.42 -5.19 9.89
C ASP A 43 -21.28 -4.16 9.92
N ASP A 44 -20.57 -4.08 11.05
CA ASP A 44 -19.42 -3.18 11.23
C ASP A 44 -18.21 -3.64 10.41
N TYR A 45 -17.97 -4.96 10.38
CA TYR A 45 -16.90 -5.54 9.57
C TYR A 45 -17.15 -5.31 8.07
N GLY A 46 -18.39 -5.49 7.62
CA GLY A 46 -18.79 -5.21 6.23
C GLY A 46 -18.50 -3.77 5.83
N THR A 47 -18.90 -2.82 6.67
CA THR A 47 -18.67 -1.39 6.43
C THR A 47 -17.19 -1.04 6.45
N TYR A 48 -16.43 -1.58 7.40
CA TYR A 48 -14.98 -1.40 7.47
C TYR A 48 -14.28 -1.88 6.19
N GLN A 49 -14.60 -3.09 5.74
CA GLN A 49 -13.97 -3.69 4.57
C GLN A 49 -14.28 -2.91 3.29
N VAL A 50 -15.50 -2.41 3.19
CA VAL A 50 -15.94 -1.55 2.11
C VAL A 50 -15.15 -0.24 2.10
N VAL A 51 -15.07 0.48 3.23
CA VAL A 51 -14.27 1.72 3.37
C VAL A 51 -12.80 1.48 3.00
N LEU A 52 -12.21 0.37 3.47
CA LEU A 52 -10.84 -0.01 3.16
C LEU A 52 -10.63 -0.23 1.66
N THR A 53 -11.55 -0.94 0.99
CA THR A 53 -11.48 -1.22 -0.45
C THR A 53 -11.57 0.08 -1.26
N TYR A 54 -12.48 0.98 -0.90
CA TYR A 54 -12.58 2.30 -1.55
C TYR A 54 -11.33 3.14 -1.32
N ALA A 55 -10.73 3.10 -0.13
CA ALA A 55 -9.48 3.79 0.14
C ALA A 55 -8.32 3.25 -0.71
N GLN A 56 -8.24 1.93 -0.94
CA GLN A 56 -7.22 1.32 -1.80
C GLN A 56 -7.40 1.71 -3.27
N ILE A 57 -8.63 1.61 -3.80
CA ILE A 57 -8.94 2.02 -5.17
C ILE A 57 -8.70 3.52 -5.35
N GLY A 58 -9.18 4.31 -4.39
CA GLY A 58 -8.98 5.76 -4.34
C GLY A 58 -7.50 6.12 -4.30
N ALA A 59 -6.66 5.43 -3.53
CA ALA A 59 -5.23 5.67 -3.51
C ALA A 59 -4.60 5.50 -4.90
N VAL A 60 -5.00 4.49 -5.69
CA VAL A 60 -4.48 4.31 -7.05
C VAL A 60 -4.93 5.46 -7.96
N ILE A 61 -6.24 5.75 -8.00
CA ILE A 61 -6.84 6.70 -8.94
C ILE A 61 -6.46 8.14 -8.59
N LEU A 62 -6.62 8.52 -7.32
CA LEU A 62 -6.48 9.90 -6.84
C LEU A 62 -5.03 10.35 -6.73
N THR A 63 -4.08 9.41 -6.69
CA THR A 63 -2.63 9.72 -6.68
C THR A 63 -1.93 9.41 -8.00
N GLY A 64 -2.66 8.86 -8.99
CA GLY A 64 -2.08 8.44 -10.27
C GLY A 64 -1.01 7.35 -10.15
N ASN A 65 -1.02 6.57 -9.06
CA ASN A 65 -0.02 5.53 -8.77
C ASN A 65 1.43 6.06 -8.77
N MET A 66 1.65 7.26 -8.25
CA MET A 66 2.98 7.90 -8.25
C MET A 66 4.02 7.13 -7.44
N TYR A 67 3.58 6.36 -6.44
CA TYR A 67 4.45 5.45 -5.67
C TYR A 67 5.05 4.32 -6.53
N GLY A 68 4.32 3.83 -7.55
CA GLY A 68 4.86 2.87 -8.51
C GLY A 68 5.95 3.48 -9.40
N ALA A 69 5.77 4.75 -9.81
CA ALA A 69 6.77 5.48 -10.57
C ALA A 69 8.07 5.71 -9.77
N ILE A 70 7.96 6.06 -8.48
CA ILE A 70 9.11 6.18 -7.56
C ILE A 70 9.88 4.86 -7.47
N SER A 71 9.16 3.74 -7.33
CA SER A 71 9.79 2.42 -7.24
C SER A 71 10.58 2.08 -8.51
N ARG A 72 10.03 2.37 -9.70
CA ARG A 72 10.71 2.12 -10.97
C ARG A 72 11.92 3.02 -11.16
N TYR A 73 11.78 4.33 -10.90
CA TYR A 73 12.85 5.30 -11.09
C TYR A 73 14.04 5.04 -10.17
N TYR A 74 13.80 4.47 -8.99
CA TYR A 74 14.87 4.04 -8.08
C TYR A 74 15.76 2.95 -8.67
N PHE A 75 15.17 1.94 -9.33
CA PHE A 75 15.93 0.81 -9.89
C PHE A 75 16.75 1.18 -11.14
N ASP A 76 16.46 2.32 -11.76
CA ASP A 76 17.21 2.84 -12.92
C ASP A 76 18.51 3.58 -12.53
N ASP A 77 18.87 3.62 -11.24
CA ASP A 77 20.13 4.17 -10.67
C ASP A 77 20.53 5.56 -11.20
N ARG A 78 19.53 6.44 -11.34
CA ARG A 78 19.69 7.80 -11.89
C ARG A 78 20.26 8.76 -10.82
N PRO A 79 21.20 9.65 -11.17
CA PRO A 79 21.83 10.57 -10.22
C PRO A 79 20.87 11.63 -9.63
N ASP A 80 19.70 11.83 -10.24
CA ASP A 80 18.70 12.83 -9.85
C ASP A 80 17.55 12.25 -9.00
N PHE A 81 17.69 11.03 -8.48
CA PHE A 81 16.64 10.34 -7.72
C PHE A 81 16.02 11.18 -6.59
N ASN A 82 16.83 11.93 -5.83
CA ASN A 82 16.32 12.76 -4.73
C ASN A 82 15.42 13.90 -5.23
N GLN A 83 15.75 14.51 -6.37
CA GLN A 83 14.94 15.56 -6.98
C GLN A 83 13.65 15.00 -7.59
N PHE A 84 13.74 13.82 -8.22
CA PHE A 84 12.57 13.09 -8.70
C PHE A 84 11.64 12.69 -7.56
N LEU A 85 12.19 12.22 -6.44
CA LEU A 85 11.43 11.84 -5.25
C LEU A 85 10.69 13.05 -4.66
N SER A 86 11.36 14.19 -4.47
CA SER A 86 10.70 15.40 -3.96
C SER A 86 9.60 15.90 -4.88
N ASN A 87 9.83 15.87 -6.20
CA ASN A 87 8.82 16.28 -7.18
C ASN A 87 7.63 15.32 -7.19
N SER A 88 7.88 14.01 -7.09
CA SER A 88 6.82 12.99 -7.04
C SER A 88 5.99 13.11 -5.76
N LEU A 89 6.63 13.39 -4.62
CA LEU A 89 5.95 13.65 -3.35
C LEU A 89 5.08 14.91 -3.43
N ALA A 90 5.62 16.00 -3.97
CA ALA A 90 4.88 17.25 -4.15
C ALA A 90 3.68 17.05 -5.10
N ALA A 91 3.89 16.39 -6.24
CA ALA A 91 2.82 16.06 -7.18
C ALA A 91 1.73 15.20 -6.54
N THR A 92 2.13 14.18 -5.75
CA THR A 92 1.19 13.34 -5.02
C THR A 92 0.38 14.13 -4.00
N ALA A 93 1.02 15.02 -3.24
CA ALA A 93 0.34 15.87 -2.26
C ALA A 93 -0.66 16.83 -2.92
N ILE A 94 -0.29 17.43 -4.05
CA ILE A 94 -1.17 18.31 -4.83
C ILE A 94 -2.36 17.52 -5.39
N LEU A 95 -2.12 16.36 -6.01
CA LEU A 95 -3.17 15.50 -6.53
C LEU A 95 -4.13 15.03 -5.43
N LEU A 96 -3.60 14.68 -4.25
CA LEU A 96 -4.41 14.32 -3.09
C LEU A 96 -5.28 15.49 -2.63
N ALA A 97 -4.73 16.70 -2.54
CA ALA A 97 -5.49 17.90 -2.15
C ALA A 97 -6.59 18.27 -3.16
N LEU A 98 -6.28 18.20 -4.45
CA LEU A 98 -7.26 18.41 -5.53
C LEU A 98 -8.37 17.34 -5.49
N SER A 99 -7.98 16.08 -5.32
CA SER A 99 -8.92 14.95 -5.22
C SER A 99 -9.81 15.05 -3.99
N ALA A 100 -9.26 15.44 -2.84
CA ALA A 100 -10.02 15.66 -1.62
C ALA A 100 -11.04 16.79 -1.80
N THR A 101 -10.61 17.90 -2.41
CA THR A 101 -11.50 19.03 -2.71
C THR A 101 -12.62 18.61 -3.67
N ALA A 102 -12.30 17.90 -4.75
CA ALA A 102 -13.27 17.41 -5.71
C ALA A 102 -14.28 16.45 -5.08
N LEU A 103 -13.84 15.53 -4.22
CA LEU A 103 -14.71 14.58 -3.51
C LEU A 103 -15.66 15.29 -2.53
N LEU A 104 -15.18 16.28 -1.79
CA LEU A 104 -16.00 17.05 -0.85
C LEU A 104 -17.05 17.91 -1.59
N LEU A 105 -16.67 18.58 -2.68
CA LEU A 105 -17.59 19.40 -3.48
C LEU A 105 -18.63 18.55 -4.21
N SER A 106 -18.27 17.35 -4.65
CA SER A 106 -19.16 16.45 -5.39
C SER A 106 -19.89 15.44 -4.51
N GLN A 107 -19.78 15.52 -3.17
CA GLN A 107 -20.38 14.56 -2.24
C GLN A 107 -21.88 14.29 -2.50
N ARG A 108 -22.61 15.33 -2.95
CA ARG A 108 -24.04 15.24 -3.29
C ARG A 108 -24.31 14.41 -4.56
N TRP A 109 -23.40 14.43 -5.54
CA TRP A 109 -23.49 13.64 -6.77
C TRP A 109 -23.17 12.16 -6.54
N TRP A 110 -22.08 11.86 -5.85
CA TRP A 110 -21.60 10.48 -5.70
C TRP A 110 -22.40 9.68 -4.67
N SER A 111 -23.07 10.33 -3.71
CA SER A 111 -23.90 9.66 -2.69
C SER A 111 -25.09 8.85 -3.23
N GLY A 112 -25.49 9.07 -4.50
CA GLY A 112 -26.54 8.30 -5.16
C GLY A 112 -26.04 7.09 -5.95
N TRP A 113 -24.79 7.15 -6.43
CA TRP A 113 -24.17 6.08 -7.23
C TRP A 113 -23.57 5.00 -6.33
N PHE A 114 -22.98 5.43 -5.24
CA PHE A 114 -22.46 4.58 -4.19
C PHE A 114 -23.43 4.73 -3.05
N SER A 115 -24.18 3.68 -2.69
CA SER A 115 -25.13 3.64 -1.57
C SER A 115 -24.42 3.78 -0.20
N PHE A 116 -23.53 4.77 -0.11
CA PHE A 116 -22.60 5.00 0.96
C PHE A 116 -23.20 6.01 1.93
N PRO A 117 -23.23 5.69 3.22
CA PRO A 117 -23.59 6.68 4.23
C PRO A 117 -22.61 7.86 4.14
N LYS A 118 -23.14 9.07 3.91
CA LYS A 118 -22.37 10.32 3.70
C LYS A 118 -21.34 10.58 4.80
N GLN A 119 -21.57 10.03 6.00
CA GLN A 119 -20.70 10.11 7.18
C GLN A 119 -19.30 9.52 6.97
N TYR A 120 -19.11 8.59 6.02
CA TYR A 120 -17.83 7.92 5.83
C TYR A 120 -16.94 8.54 4.73
N ALA A 121 -17.43 9.52 3.97
CA ALA A 121 -16.63 10.17 2.92
C ALA A 121 -15.32 10.80 3.46
N PRO A 122 -15.32 11.49 4.62
CA PRO A 122 -14.06 11.96 5.23
C PRO A 122 -13.13 10.82 5.64
N LEU A 123 -13.71 9.70 6.11
CA LEU A 123 -12.96 8.52 6.54
C LEU A 123 -12.22 7.87 5.36
N ILE A 124 -12.83 7.85 4.17
CA ILE A 124 -12.16 7.37 2.95
C ILE A 124 -10.99 8.29 2.59
N LEU A 125 -11.13 9.62 2.68
CA LEU A 125 -10.03 10.55 2.41
C LEU A 125 -8.85 10.34 3.36
N VAL A 126 -9.12 10.19 4.65
CA VAL A 126 -8.10 9.84 5.65
C VAL A 126 -7.47 8.49 5.32
N GLY A 127 -8.28 7.49 4.94
CA GLY A 127 -7.81 6.18 4.50
C GLY A 127 -6.91 6.24 3.27
N VAL A 128 -7.27 7.03 2.26
CA VAL A 128 -6.47 7.26 1.05
C VAL A 128 -5.14 7.93 1.41
N ALA A 129 -5.16 8.97 2.24
CA ALA A 129 -3.95 9.66 2.69
C ALA A 129 -3.02 8.70 3.45
N ALA A 130 -3.56 7.96 4.43
CA ALA A 130 -2.81 6.96 5.20
C ALA A 130 -2.24 5.86 4.29
N HIS A 131 -3.05 5.33 3.38
CA HIS A 131 -2.62 4.31 2.42
C HIS A 131 -1.50 4.84 1.50
N THR A 132 -1.60 6.09 1.04
CA THR A 132 -0.61 6.71 0.17
C THR A 132 0.72 6.93 0.89
N VAL A 133 0.68 7.45 2.11
CA VAL A 133 1.88 7.61 2.97
C VAL A 133 2.52 6.26 3.24
N PHE A 134 1.71 5.25 3.61
CA PHE A 134 2.20 3.90 3.84
C PHE A 134 2.78 3.26 2.57
N ALA A 135 2.15 3.45 1.42
CA ALA A 135 2.64 2.96 0.13
C ALA A 135 3.99 3.60 -0.21
N ILE A 136 4.10 4.93 -0.12
CA ILE A 136 5.36 5.64 -0.34
C ILE A 136 6.43 5.15 0.63
N TYR A 137 6.12 5.01 1.92
CA TYR A 137 7.05 4.47 2.91
C TYR A 137 7.52 3.06 2.54
N ARG A 138 6.60 2.14 2.23
CA ARG A 138 6.95 0.77 1.81
C ARG A 138 7.81 0.77 0.55
N HIS A 139 7.45 1.56 -0.46
CA HIS A 139 8.17 1.57 -1.72
C HIS A 139 9.54 2.23 -1.59
N THR A 140 9.68 3.32 -0.82
CA THR A 140 10.98 3.95 -0.57
C THR A 140 11.87 3.13 0.33
N THR A 141 11.34 2.39 1.30
CA THR A 141 12.12 1.47 2.16
C THR A 141 12.50 0.18 1.43
N THR A 142 11.60 -0.40 0.64
CA THR A 142 11.89 -1.56 -0.22
C THR A 142 12.89 -1.20 -1.32
N ALA A 143 12.78 0.01 -1.87
CA ALA A 143 13.78 0.59 -2.77
C ALA A 143 15.12 0.76 -2.05
N ARG A 144 15.17 1.55 -0.97
CA ARG A 144 16.42 1.89 -0.26
C ARG A 144 17.14 0.71 0.40
N ARG A 145 16.45 -0.38 0.76
CA ARG A 145 17.03 -1.49 1.52
C ARG A 145 17.11 -2.77 0.68
N ALA A 146 18.27 -2.96 0.09
CA ALA A 146 18.72 -4.30 -0.31
C ALA A 146 18.73 -5.25 0.92
N SER A 147 17.73 -6.15 0.91
CA SER A 147 17.83 -7.59 1.20
C SER A 147 17.87 -8.17 2.63
N SER A 148 18.19 -7.48 3.74
CA SER A 148 18.26 -8.21 5.04
C SER A 148 17.60 -7.54 6.25
N GLU A 149 17.69 -6.21 6.38
CA GLU A 149 17.18 -5.52 7.57
C GLU A 149 15.69 -5.17 7.49
N ALA A 150 15.16 -4.91 6.28
CA ALA A 150 13.73 -4.64 6.09
C ALA A 150 12.87 -5.87 6.40
N PHE A 151 13.36 -7.06 6.02
CA PHE A 151 12.73 -8.34 6.36
C PHE A 151 12.58 -8.55 7.87
N ARG A 152 13.61 -8.19 8.66
CA ARG A 152 13.56 -8.31 10.13
C ARG A 152 12.54 -7.37 10.76
N ILE A 153 12.39 -6.15 10.22
CA ILE A 153 11.44 -5.17 10.74
C ILE A 153 10.00 -5.53 10.34
N GLU A 154 9.77 -6.02 9.12
CA GLU A 154 8.44 -6.42 8.67
C GLU A 154 7.93 -7.66 9.43
N VAL A 155 8.80 -8.66 9.64
CA VAL A 155 8.50 -9.81 10.50
C VAL A 155 8.28 -9.38 11.95
N ALA A 156 9.11 -8.49 12.51
CA ALA A 156 8.95 -8.02 13.89
C ALA A 156 7.65 -7.23 14.10
N ARG A 157 7.24 -6.41 13.11
CA ARG A 157 5.96 -5.68 13.15
C ARG A 157 4.77 -6.65 13.09
N ASP A 158 4.81 -7.63 12.19
CA ASP A 158 3.73 -8.60 12.05
C ASP A 158 3.62 -9.52 13.29
N TYR A 159 4.74 -9.81 13.98
CA TYR A 159 4.73 -10.48 15.28
C TYR A 159 4.18 -9.62 16.42
N LEU A 160 4.50 -8.32 16.46
CA LEU A 160 4.00 -7.40 17.49
C LEU A 160 2.51 -7.07 17.30
N ALA A 161 1.98 -7.14 16.07
CA ALA A 161 0.56 -6.96 15.80
C ALA A 161 -0.29 -8.19 16.18
N LEU A 162 0.36 -9.32 16.51
CA LEU A 162 -0.27 -10.57 16.95
C LEU A 162 -0.23 -10.78 18.47
N LEU A 163 0.39 -9.85 19.21
CA LEU A 163 0.46 -9.79 20.68
C LEU A 163 -0.50 -8.72 21.21
#